data_AF-A0A2P9BYX2-F1
#
_entry.id   AF-A0A2P9BYX2-F1
#
_cell.length_a   1.000
_cell.length_b   1.000
_cell.length_c   1.000
_cell.angle_alpha   90.00
_cell.angle_beta   90.00
_cell.angle_gamma   90.00
#
_symmetry.space_group_name_H-M   'P 1'
#
loop_
_entity.id
_entity.type
_entity.pdbx_description
1 polymer ?
#
loop_
_entity_poly.entity_id
_entity_poly.type
_entity_poly.pdbx_seq_one_letter_code
_entity_poly.pdbx_strand_id
1 'polypeptide(L)'
;MENGSKKRLNNYEKNKERIKKLKLERQELKKKEERKEKCENEEKINFNLKKYALCIGYIGSQYRGCQGQGENCATVENELERILLKINAIKKKKNFKNFNFCLSRSARTDQGVHALFNIFVYNIDLSCIDMKNEEGDNIDVTHNEKDNMDDKGNDNQTVVNNNINNNDDKFSGNIKIEKNDQTQKCEDDIFKERKEKEEKFKNLLNNHLPCDIKCFEIYKVTKSFDARKFCSFRFYEYLFPVYVLSEVQVNEKYKEKFDQAIVDIDEYVQRCKEEKKARRNKERNEMDITNIERNDNDMTNIERNDNDMTNIERNDNYITNIESNNNDMTNEENENMYIQIGNHINSIPINTNNNSKDIHCDNDKTERSSVIKNIKRDLIDDDIFFIKHYKEDLNEEELNTFFDIFNNYVGYHNFHCFTKKNIDQTTYRYIKYFDVSTVKLFDYHFLSVKILGQSFLMHQIRKMITLAVETYRKATSINSIYYCLHTKNYIPITLFPSDGLMLICPYFNAYNEKVCKYPHTLPICFEETEDIIEFKKNKIGKCIIEKMKQNVWKEWLQRMNQHPFIYYFIKEKINSSL
;
A
#
# COMPACT_ATOMS: atom_id res chain seq x y z
N MET A 1 50.43 -74.16 5.57
CA MET A 1 49.51 -73.01 5.64
C MET A 1 49.83 -72.25 6.91
N GLU A 2 50.42 -71.07 6.80
CA GLU A 2 50.91 -70.33 7.97
C GLU A 2 49.86 -69.35 8.49
N ASN A 3 49.59 -69.39 9.80
CA ASN A 3 48.68 -68.45 10.45
C ASN A 3 49.38 -67.10 10.65
N GLY A 4 48.98 -66.08 9.87
CA GLY A 4 49.53 -64.74 9.93
C GLY A 4 49.36 -64.07 11.31
N SER A 5 50.45 -64.04 12.08
CA SER A 5 50.48 -63.52 13.45
C SER A 5 50.44 -61.98 13.47
N LYS A 6 49.25 -61.41 13.64
CA LYS A 6 49.06 -59.96 13.83
C LYS A 6 49.87 -59.47 15.04
N LYS A 7 51.01 -58.81 14.79
CA LYS A 7 51.80 -58.11 15.81
C LYS A 7 50.91 -57.17 16.61
N ARG A 8 50.79 -57.41 17.93
CA ARG A 8 50.19 -56.45 18.86
C ARG A 8 51.11 -55.22 18.91
N LEU A 9 50.68 -54.09 18.34
CA LEU A 9 51.37 -52.80 18.53
C LEU A 9 51.56 -52.54 20.03
N ASN A 10 52.75 -52.09 20.40
CA ASN A 10 53.08 -51.73 21.77
C ASN A 10 52.23 -50.51 22.19
N ASN A 11 51.82 -50.44 23.47
CA ASN A 11 51.07 -49.30 24.00
C ASN A 11 51.79 -47.96 23.74
N TYR A 12 53.13 -47.97 23.73
CA TYR A 12 53.94 -46.80 23.37
C TYR A 12 53.64 -46.27 21.95
N GLU A 13 53.53 -47.15 20.96
CA GLU A 13 53.29 -46.79 19.56
C GLU A 13 51.89 -46.19 19.38
N LYS A 14 50.88 -46.84 19.96
CA LYS A 14 49.49 -46.34 19.97
C LYS A 14 49.38 -44.96 20.64
N ASN A 15 50.11 -44.72 21.72
CA ASN A 15 50.14 -43.41 22.36
C ASN A 15 50.86 -42.37 21.48
N LYS A 16 51.94 -42.74 20.80
CA LYS A 16 52.69 -41.88 19.86
C LYS A 16 51.80 -41.44 18.69
N GLU A 17 51.00 -42.34 18.12
CA GLU A 17 50.01 -42.02 17.09
C GLU A 17 48.87 -41.13 17.63
N ARG A 18 48.31 -41.46 18.80
CA ARG A 18 47.25 -40.65 19.44
C ARG A 18 47.70 -39.22 19.71
N ILE A 19 48.92 -39.02 20.20
CA ILE A 19 49.53 -37.70 20.40
C ILE A 19 49.75 -36.97 19.07
N LYS A 20 50.16 -37.67 18.01
CA LYS A 20 50.32 -37.08 16.68
C LYS A 20 48.98 -36.61 16.09
N LYS A 21 47.90 -37.39 16.25
CA LYS A 21 46.55 -37.01 15.82
C LYS A 21 46.01 -35.81 16.61
N LEU A 22 46.12 -35.82 17.94
CA LEU A 22 45.70 -34.70 18.80
C LEU A 22 46.45 -33.39 18.50
N LYS A 23 47.72 -33.47 18.06
CA LYS A 23 48.46 -32.29 17.58
C LYS A 23 47.92 -31.75 16.26
N LEU A 24 47.51 -32.63 15.34
CA LEU A 24 46.92 -32.23 14.05
C LEU A 24 45.54 -31.59 14.26
N GLU A 25 44.66 -32.21 15.05
CA GLU A 25 43.33 -31.67 15.39
C GLU A 25 43.46 -30.27 16.05
N ARG A 26 44.45 -30.06 16.94
CA ARG A 26 44.73 -28.73 17.52
C ARG A 26 45.25 -27.71 16.50
N GLN A 27 45.99 -28.12 15.47
CA GLN A 27 46.43 -27.22 14.40
C GLN A 27 45.29 -26.86 13.44
N GLU A 28 44.37 -27.79 13.19
CA GLU A 28 43.15 -27.52 12.41
C GLU A 28 42.18 -26.61 13.16
N LEU A 29 42.00 -26.82 14.48
CA LEU A 29 41.23 -25.91 15.34
C LEU A 29 41.80 -24.50 15.33
N LYS A 30 43.11 -24.33 15.56
CA LYS A 30 43.76 -23.00 15.48
C LYS A 30 43.58 -22.34 14.12
N LYS A 31 43.80 -23.06 13.01
CA LYS A 31 43.55 -22.51 11.66
C LYS A 31 42.09 -22.15 11.40
N LYS A 32 41.15 -22.74 12.14
CA LYS A 32 39.71 -22.44 12.08
C LYS A 32 39.32 -21.26 12.98
N GLU A 33 40.06 -21.04 14.06
CA GLU A 33 39.97 -19.86 14.94
C GLU A 33 40.61 -18.63 14.25
N GLU A 34 41.83 -18.75 13.75
CA GLU A 34 42.54 -17.71 12.95
C GLU A 34 41.72 -17.26 11.72
N ARG A 35 40.99 -18.18 11.08
CA ARG A 35 40.06 -17.85 9.98
C ARG A 35 38.80 -17.13 10.44
N LYS A 36 38.26 -17.46 11.62
CA LYS A 36 37.15 -16.71 12.22
C LYS A 36 37.59 -15.30 12.59
N GLU A 37 38.73 -15.15 13.26
CA GLU A 37 39.27 -13.85 13.65
C GLU A 37 39.57 -12.96 12.44
N LYS A 38 39.99 -13.53 11.30
CA LYS A 38 40.08 -12.75 10.05
C LYS A 38 38.72 -12.25 9.57
N CYS A 39 37.73 -13.13 9.39
CA CYS A 39 36.39 -12.70 8.95
C CYS A 39 35.72 -11.72 9.94
N GLU A 40 35.92 -11.89 11.25
CA GLU A 40 35.38 -11.00 12.29
C GLU A 40 36.09 -9.64 12.35
N ASN A 41 37.33 -9.52 11.86
CA ASN A 41 38.00 -8.23 11.70
C ASN A 41 37.71 -7.58 10.33
N GLU A 42 37.49 -8.35 9.26
CA GLU A 42 36.99 -7.85 7.97
C GLU A 42 35.55 -7.29 8.10
N GLU A 43 34.73 -7.82 9.01
CA GLU A 43 33.35 -7.35 9.25
C GLU A 43 33.21 -5.96 9.93
N LYS A 44 34.32 -5.32 10.35
CA LYS A 44 34.33 -4.05 11.12
C LYS A 44 34.05 -2.77 10.31
N ILE A 45 33.42 -2.88 9.14
CA ILE A 45 32.85 -1.72 8.43
C ILE A 45 31.76 -1.08 9.30
N ASN A 46 31.98 0.17 9.71
CA ASN A 46 31.15 0.90 10.68
C ASN A 46 29.99 1.65 10.01
N PHE A 47 28.91 0.94 9.69
CA PHE A 47 27.76 1.48 8.94
C PHE A 47 27.03 2.62 9.67
N ASN A 48 26.92 3.78 9.02
CA ASN A 48 26.27 5.00 9.54
C ASN A 48 24.77 5.04 9.23
N LEU A 49 24.06 3.99 9.65
CA LEU A 49 22.63 3.76 9.39
C LEU A 49 21.75 4.91 9.93
N LYS A 50 21.12 5.67 9.03
CA LYS A 50 20.16 6.75 9.33
C LYS A 50 18.78 6.39 8.79
N LYS A 51 17.72 6.96 9.38
CA LYS A 51 16.35 6.63 9.01
C LYS A 51 15.87 7.50 7.84
N TYR A 52 15.45 6.85 6.75
CA TYR A 52 14.99 7.49 5.52
C TYR A 52 13.61 6.98 5.11
N ALA A 53 12.80 7.88 4.56
CA ALA A 53 11.58 7.56 3.83
C ALA A 53 11.89 7.59 2.33
N LEU A 54 11.80 6.44 1.67
CA LEU A 54 11.92 6.29 0.22
C LEU A 54 10.56 6.51 -0.43
N CYS A 55 10.50 7.39 -1.44
CA CYS A 55 9.32 7.60 -2.24
C CYS A 55 9.38 6.73 -3.51
N ILE A 56 8.51 5.72 -3.59
CA ILE A 56 8.58 4.66 -4.62
C ILE A 56 7.27 4.56 -5.41
N GLY A 57 7.39 4.63 -6.73
CA GLY A 57 6.36 4.23 -7.69
C GLY A 57 6.62 2.83 -8.24
N TYR A 58 5.56 2.11 -8.60
CA TYR A 58 5.66 0.76 -9.15
C TYR A 58 4.44 0.31 -9.97
N ILE A 59 4.68 -0.60 -10.93
CA ILE A 59 3.64 -1.33 -11.66
C ILE A 59 3.20 -2.53 -10.81
N GLY A 60 1.96 -2.51 -10.30
CA GLY A 60 1.48 -3.52 -9.36
C GLY A 60 1.31 -4.93 -9.94
N SER A 61 1.14 -5.04 -11.26
CA SER A 61 0.72 -6.25 -11.97
C SER A 61 1.70 -7.43 -11.88
N GLN A 62 2.98 -7.19 -11.58
CA GLN A 62 4.00 -8.24 -11.41
C GLN A 62 4.15 -8.71 -9.96
N TYR A 63 3.52 -8.04 -8.99
CA TYR A 63 3.76 -8.23 -7.56
C TYR A 63 2.53 -8.72 -6.78
N ARG A 64 2.77 -9.56 -5.77
CA ARG A 64 1.74 -10.07 -4.83
C ARG A 64 1.40 -9.04 -3.73
N GLY A 65 1.23 -7.78 -4.15
CA GLY A 65 1.09 -6.60 -3.30
C GLY A 65 2.46 -6.01 -2.91
N CYS A 66 2.48 -4.89 -2.19
CA CYS A 66 3.75 -4.31 -1.76
C CYS A 66 4.40 -5.06 -0.58
N GLN A 67 3.59 -5.63 0.33
CA GLN A 67 4.07 -6.13 1.61
C GLN A 67 4.99 -7.35 1.47
N GLY A 68 6.16 -7.30 2.11
CA GLY A 68 7.08 -8.43 2.27
C GLY A 68 6.40 -9.65 2.90
N GLN A 69 6.58 -10.81 2.27
CA GLN A 69 5.99 -12.10 2.67
C GLN A 69 7.05 -13.21 2.85
N GLY A 70 8.33 -12.82 2.97
CA GLY A 70 9.49 -13.73 3.03
C GLY A 70 10.33 -13.70 1.75
N GLU A 71 11.61 -14.07 1.84
CA GLU A 71 12.68 -13.79 0.85
C GLU A 71 12.31 -14.16 -0.60
N ASN A 72 11.55 -15.24 -0.82
CA ASN A 72 11.23 -15.79 -2.15
C ASN A 72 9.93 -15.24 -2.77
N CYS A 73 9.15 -14.39 -2.08
CA CYS A 73 7.92 -13.84 -2.64
C CYS A 73 8.22 -12.62 -3.54
N ALA A 74 7.62 -12.55 -4.73
CA ALA A 74 7.66 -11.35 -5.57
C ALA A 74 6.70 -10.28 -5.02
N THR A 75 7.24 -9.37 -4.19
CA THR A 75 6.53 -8.21 -3.64
C THR A 75 7.46 -7.00 -3.63
N VAL A 76 6.90 -5.79 -3.72
CA VAL A 76 7.70 -4.56 -3.92
C VAL A 76 8.73 -4.37 -2.81
N GLU A 77 8.37 -4.61 -1.54
CA GLU A 77 9.31 -4.53 -0.42
C GLU A 77 10.42 -5.58 -0.50
N ASN A 78 10.13 -6.79 -0.99
CA ASN A 78 11.15 -7.83 -1.12
C ASN A 78 12.18 -7.47 -2.20
N GLU A 79 11.78 -6.89 -3.34
CA GLU A 79 12.74 -6.41 -4.34
C GLU A 79 13.55 -5.22 -3.82
N LEU A 80 12.90 -4.24 -3.19
CA LEU A 80 13.59 -3.12 -2.52
C LEU A 80 14.62 -3.63 -1.51
N GLU A 81 14.26 -4.60 -0.67
CA GLU A 81 15.16 -5.18 0.34
C GLU A 81 16.31 -5.98 -0.29
N ARG A 82 16.08 -6.75 -1.35
CA ARG A 82 17.16 -7.45 -2.09
C ARG A 82 18.15 -6.46 -2.70
N ILE A 83 17.66 -5.35 -3.26
CA ILE A 83 18.50 -4.35 -3.93
C ILE A 83 19.25 -3.50 -2.91
N LEU A 84 18.60 -3.05 -1.84
CA LEU A 84 19.25 -2.36 -0.72
C LEU A 84 20.34 -3.22 -0.06
N LEU A 85 20.17 -4.55 0.00
CA LEU A 85 21.22 -5.48 0.40
C LEU A 85 22.34 -5.58 -0.65
N LYS A 86 22.00 -5.73 -1.94
CA LYS A 86 22.97 -5.83 -3.06
C LYS A 86 23.90 -4.61 -3.14
N ILE A 87 23.40 -3.42 -2.82
CA ILE A 87 24.19 -2.17 -2.82
C ILE A 87 24.82 -1.84 -1.46
N ASN A 88 24.80 -2.76 -0.48
CA ASN A 88 25.30 -2.53 0.90
C ASN A 88 24.63 -1.35 1.66
N ALA A 89 23.45 -0.89 1.25
CA ALA A 89 22.71 0.17 1.92
C ALA A 89 22.10 -0.27 3.26
N ILE A 90 21.80 -1.57 3.41
CA ILE A 90 21.28 -2.20 4.63
C ILE A 90 22.02 -3.50 4.94
N LYS A 91 22.04 -3.95 6.21
CA LYS A 91 22.81 -5.12 6.68
C LYS A 91 21.91 -6.24 7.21
N LYS A 92 22.01 -7.46 6.64
CA LYS A 92 21.42 -8.69 7.23
C LYS A 92 21.97 -8.88 8.65
N LYS A 93 21.11 -8.89 9.67
CA LYS A 93 21.49 -9.23 11.06
C LYS A 93 21.76 -10.73 11.15
N LYS A 94 22.89 -11.15 11.75
CA LYS A 94 23.35 -12.57 11.78
C LYS A 94 22.29 -13.61 12.22
N ASN A 95 21.31 -13.22 13.03
CA ASN A 95 20.26 -14.12 13.56
C ASN A 95 18.88 -13.97 12.88
N PHE A 96 18.70 -13.09 11.90
CA PHE A 96 17.41 -12.88 11.23
C PHE A 96 17.29 -13.73 9.96
N LYS A 97 16.43 -14.76 9.98
CA LYS A 97 16.14 -15.63 8.84
C LYS A 97 15.16 -15.04 7.81
N ASN A 98 14.49 -13.93 8.12
CA ASN A 98 13.37 -13.40 7.33
C ASN A 98 13.66 -12.00 6.77
N PHE A 99 13.22 -11.75 5.54
CA PHE A 99 13.14 -10.41 4.95
C PHE A 99 12.02 -9.62 5.62
N ASN A 100 12.40 -8.54 6.32
CA ASN A 100 11.51 -7.57 6.96
C ASN A 100 12.34 -6.37 7.48
N PHE A 101 13.04 -5.66 6.59
CA PHE A 101 13.79 -4.46 6.93
C PHE A 101 12.93 -3.17 6.88
N CYS A 102 11.79 -3.20 6.18
CA CYS A 102 10.85 -2.08 6.05
C CYS A 102 10.14 -1.75 7.38
N LEU A 103 10.66 -0.75 8.10
CA LEU A 103 10.20 -0.30 9.43
C LEU A 103 8.73 0.15 9.45
N SER A 104 8.29 0.88 8.41
CA SER A 104 6.90 1.34 8.25
C SER A 104 6.63 1.71 6.79
N ARG A 105 5.36 1.89 6.43
CA ARG A 105 4.92 2.25 5.06
C ARG A 105 3.59 3.00 5.06
N SER A 106 3.35 3.89 4.11
CA SER A 106 2.14 4.74 4.08
C SER A 106 0.86 3.98 3.73
N ALA A 107 0.96 3.02 2.80
CA ALA A 107 -0.13 2.18 2.34
C ALA A 107 0.35 0.73 2.15
N ARG A 108 -0.59 -0.21 2.28
CA ARG A 108 -0.44 -1.61 1.85
C ARG A 108 -1.33 -1.79 0.62
N THR A 109 -0.73 -1.97 -0.54
CA THR A 109 -1.42 -2.24 -1.80
C THR A 109 -1.65 -3.74 -1.97
N ASP A 110 -2.83 -4.11 -2.45
CA ASP A 110 -3.19 -5.49 -2.78
C ASP A 110 -2.40 -5.99 -4.01
N GLN A 111 -2.44 -7.30 -4.29
CA GLN A 111 -1.90 -7.86 -5.53
C GLN A 111 -2.47 -7.13 -6.76
N GLY A 112 -1.60 -6.80 -7.71
CA GLY A 112 -1.95 -6.11 -8.95
C GLY A 112 -2.12 -4.58 -8.84
N VAL A 113 -2.14 -3.99 -7.64
CA VAL A 113 -2.41 -2.56 -7.43
C VAL A 113 -1.12 -1.73 -7.57
N HIS A 114 -1.17 -0.68 -8.40
CA HIS A 114 -0.04 0.17 -8.75
C HIS A 114 0.19 1.30 -7.72
N ALA A 115 1.30 2.04 -7.84
CA ALA A 115 1.49 3.30 -7.11
C ALA A 115 2.41 4.29 -7.84
N LEU A 116 2.25 5.58 -7.53
CA LEU A 116 3.23 6.63 -7.86
C LEU A 116 4.11 6.97 -6.65
N PHE A 117 3.52 7.20 -5.47
CA PHE A 117 4.25 7.71 -4.31
C PHE A 117 4.03 6.90 -3.02
N ASN A 118 4.17 5.56 -3.04
CA ASN A 118 4.12 4.84 -1.76
C ASN A 118 5.43 5.07 -0.99
N ILE A 119 5.32 5.50 0.27
CA ILE A 119 6.47 5.66 1.16
C ILE A 119 6.79 4.33 1.83
N PHE A 120 8.07 3.94 1.76
CA PHE A 120 8.66 2.83 2.53
C PHE A 120 9.81 3.37 3.38
N VAL A 121 9.85 3.00 4.66
CA VAL A 121 10.81 3.57 5.63
C VAL A 121 11.84 2.53 6.05
N TYR A 122 13.12 2.86 5.87
CA TYR A 122 14.26 1.99 6.15
C TYR A 122 15.32 2.72 6.99
N ASN A 123 16.21 1.97 7.63
CA ASN A 123 17.49 2.49 8.12
C ASN A 123 18.54 2.21 7.04
N ILE A 124 19.09 3.24 6.41
CA ILE A 124 19.98 3.19 5.25
C ILE A 124 21.31 3.85 5.60
N ASP A 125 22.43 3.28 5.13
CA ASP A 125 23.71 3.98 5.05
C ASP A 125 23.95 4.49 3.62
N LEU A 126 24.35 5.76 3.51
CA LEU A 126 24.68 6.40 2.22
C LEU A 126 26.17 6.25 1.86
N SER A 127 27.03 5.72 2.74
CA SER A 127 28.46 5.45 2.44
C SER A 127 28.67 4.47 1.27
N CYS A 128 27.64 3.68 0.93
CA CYS A 128 27.63 2.79 -0.24
C CYS A 128 27.78 3.50 -1.60
N ILE A 129 27.57 4.83 -1.66
CA ILE A 129 27.85 5.64 -2.86
C ILE A 129 29.34 5.56 -3.23
N ASP A 130 30.20 5.65 -2.21
CA ASP A 130 31.65 5.87 -2.39
C ASP A 130 32.40 4.57 -2.75
N MET A 131 31.80 3.40 -2.49
CA MET A 131 32.35 2.06 -2.74
C MET A 131 32.43 1.66 -4.22
N LYS A 132 32.04 2.52 -5.16
CA LYS A 132 31.97 2.20 -6.61
C LYS A 132 33.13 2.73 -7.46
N ASN A 133 34.12 3.39 -6.85
CA ASN A 133 35.21 4.03 -7.59
C ASN A 133 36.45 3.13 -7.83
N GLU A 134 36.44 1.87 -7.38
CA GLU A 134 37.62 0.98 -7.42
C GLU A 134 37.53 -0.19 -8.43
N GLU A 135 36.40 -0.40 -9.11
CA GLU A 135 36.23 -1.42 -10.16
C GLU A 135 35.70 -0.80 -11.46
N GLY A 136 36.63 -0.40 -12.35
CA GLY A 136 36.33 0.14 -13.68
C GLY A 136 37.61 0.54 -14.44
N ASP A 137 38.05 -0.30 -15.36
CA ASP A 137 39.32 -0.17 -16.11
C ASP A 137 39.40 1.14 -16.94
N ASN A 138 40.56 1.80 -17.05
CA ASN A 138 41.80 1.32 -17.67
C ASN A 138 41.63 0.83 -19.13
N ILE A 139 41.12 1.71 -19.99
CA ILE A 139 41.31 1.60 -21.45
C ILE A 139 42.48 2.53 -21.83
N ASP A 140 43.69 1.96 -21.94
CA ASP A 140 44.82 2.60 -22.60
C ASP A 140 44.70 2.39 -24.12
N VAL A 141 44.41 3.47 -24.84
CA VAL A 141 44.57 3.53 -26.31
C VAL A 141 45.36 4.79 -26.64
N THR A 142 46.66 4.73 -26.38
CA THR A 142 47.63 5.67 -26.90
C THR A 142 47.94 5.36 -28.37
N HIS A 143 47.32 6.09 -29.30
CA HIS A 143 47.90 6.33 -30.62
C HIS A 143 47.52 7.72 -31.15
N ASN A 144 48.54 8.50 -31.50
CA ASN A 144 48.37 9.81 -32.13
C ASN A 144 48.03 9.63 -33.61
N GLU A 145 47.26 10.56 -34.17
CA GLU A 145 47.78 11.38 -35.26
C GLU A 145 47.12 12.77 -35.27
N LYS A 146 47.70 13.70 -36.03
CA LYS A 146 47.31 15.12 -36.07
C LYS A 146 46.59 15.40 -37.38
N ASP A 147 45.72 16.41 -37.40
CA ASP A 147 45.95 17.51 -38.33
C ASP A 147 45.27 18.82 -37.90
N ASN A 148 45.61 19.91 -38.59
CA ASN A 148 45.30 21.29 -38.20
C ASN A 148 44.12 21.87 -39.00
N MET A 149 43.45 22.88 -38.45
CA MET A 149 43.16 24.15 -39.15
C MET A 149 42.64 25.22 -38.17
N ASP A 150 42.95 26.49 -38.45
CA ASP A 150 42.65 27.65 -37.63
C ASP A 150 41.16 28.09 -37.70
N ASP A 151 40.70 28.84 -36.68
CA ASP A 151 40.47 30.29 -36.90
C ASP A 151 40.54 31.08 -35.57
N LYS A 152 40.51 32.42 -35.68
CA LYS A 152 40.82 33.40 -34.63
C LYS A 152 39.57 34.00 -33.98
N GLY A 153 39.72 34.47 -32.75
CA GLY A 153 38.67 35.19 -32.03
C GLY A 153 39.18 35.85 -30.74
N ASN A 154 39.99 36.89 -30.87
CA ASN A 154 40.44 37.70 -29.74
C ASN A 154 39.39 38.79 -29.45
N ASP A 155 39.06 39.04 -28.19
CA ASP A 155 39.24 40.39 -27.60
C ASP A 155 38.90 40.43 -26.10
N ASN A 156 39.60 41.29 -25.38
CA ASN A 156 39.32 41.63 -23.98
C ASN A 156 38.64 43.00 -23.91
N GLN A 157 37.65 43.18 -23.03
CA GLN A 157 37.62 44.41 -22.22
C GLN A 157 36.82 44.31 -20.92
N THR A 158 37.07 45.31 -20.07
CA THR A 158 36.81 45.33 -18.63
C THR A 158 35.64 46.23 -18.24
N VAL A 159 34.91 45.84 -17.19
CA VAL A 159 34.30 46.70 -16.15
C VAL A 159 33.19 47.67 -16.58
N VAL A 160 32.03 47.60 -15.90
CA VAL A 160 31.34 48.74 -15.27
C VAL A 160 30.32 48.19 -14.25
N ASN A 161 30.23 48.81 -13.06
CA ASN A 161 29.16 48.57 -12.09
C ASN A 161 27.90 49.34 -12.47
N ASN A 162 26.71 48.86 -12.04
CA ASN A 162 25.68 49.78 -11.53
C ASN A 162 24.69 49.09 -10.60
N ASN A 163 24.41 49.73 -9.46
CA ASN A 163 23.30 49.38 -8.58
C ASN A 163 22.05 50.14 -9.03
N ILE A 164 20.88 49.49 -8.96
CA ILE A 164 19.63 50.19 -8.70
C ILE A 164 18.91 49.43 -7.59
N ASN A 165 18.79 50.08 -6.43
CA ASN A 165 17.80 49.67 -5.42
C ASN A 165 16.43 50.22 -5.84
N ASN A 166 15.37 49.49 -5.48
CA ASN A 166 14.24 50.11 -4.79
C ASN A 166 13.64 49.07 -3.83
N ASN A 167 13.34 49.52 -2.62
CA ASN A 167 12.63 48.73 -1.63
C ASN A 167 11.12 48.89 -1.84
N ASP A 168 10.33 48.00 -1.26
CA ASP A 168 9.28 48.47 -0.34
C ASP A 168 9.13 47.51 0.85
N ASP A 169 9.20 48.12 2.04
CA ASP A 169 8.94 47.57 3.37
C ASP A 169 7.40 47.50 3.61
N LYS A 170 6.79 46.92 4.66
CA LYS A 170 7.06 46.05 5.84
C LYS A 170 5.66 45.45 6.21
N PHE A 171 5.37 44.64 7.23
CA PHE A 171 5.75 44.60 8.65
C PHE A 171 5.30 43.21 9.16
N SER A 172 6.15 42.22 9.42
CA SER A 172 7.00 42.00 10.62
C SER A 172 6.26 41.92 11.96
N GLY A 173 6.06 40.68 12.45
CA GLY A 173 5.84 40.37 13.87
C GLY A 173 7.01 39.53 14.38
N ASN A 174 7.87 40.10 15.24
CA ASN A 174 9.16 39.49 15.60
C ASN A 174 9.09 38.55 16.81
N ILE A 175 9.69 37.37 16.68
CA ILE A 175 10.45 36.75 17.77
C ILE A 175 11.86 36.49 17.22
N LYS A 176 12.82 37.34 17.59
CA LYS A 176 14.23 37.12 17.28
C LYS A 176 14.79 35.99 18.14
N ILE A 177 15.37 34.98 17.51
CA ILE A 177 16.40 34.13 18.11
C ILE A 177 17.66 34.35 17.27
N GLU A 178 18.66 35.01 17.84
CA GLU A 178 19.92 35.30 17.14
C GLU A 178 20.79 34.03 17.11
N LYS A 179 20.66 33.25 16.03
CA LYS A 179 21.69 32.32 15.59
C LYS A 179 22.82 33.12 14.93
N ASN A 180 24.07 32.83 15.25
CA ASN A 180 25.22 33.43 14.56
C ASN A 180 25.22 33.04 13.07
N ASP A 181 25.51 33.99 12.18
CA ASP A 181 25.52 33.77 10.72
C ASP A 181 26.49 32.66 10.29
N GLN A 182 27.62 32.52 11.00
CA GLN A 182 28.60 31.45 10.76
C GLN A 182 28.03 30.05 11.04
N THR A 183 27.20 29.89 12.08
CA THR A 183 26.50 28.62 12.34
C THR A 183 25.42 28.35 11.30
N GLN A 184 24.69 29.38 10.87
CA GLN A 184 23.64 29.21 9.87
C GLN A 184 24.22 28.76 8.52
N LYS A 185 25.26 29.45 8.03
CA LYS A 185 25.96 29.07 6.79
C LYS A 185 26.51 27.64 6.84
N CYS A 186 27.07 27.23 7.97
CA CYS A 186 27.56 25.86 8.17
C CYS A 186 26.42 24.81 8.18
N GLU A 187 25.27 25.11 8.79
CA GLU A 187 24.07 24.25 8.72
C GLU A 187 23.55 24.09 7.28
N ASP A 188 23.59 25.16 6.49
CA ASP A 188 23.13 25.17 5.09
C ASP A 188 24.10 24.44 4.14
N ASP A 189 25.43 24.59 4.31
CA ASP A 189 26.44 23.82 3.58
C ASP A 189 26.32 22.31 3.88
N ILE A 190 26.14 21.93 5.16
CA ILE A 190 25.90 20.53 5.58
C ILE A 190 24.56 20.01 5.03
N PHE A 191 23.53 20.86 4.93
CA PHE A 191 22.26 20.48 4.30
C PHE A 191 22.44 20.19 2.81
N LYS A 192 23.19 21.03 2.09
CA LYS A 192 23.48 20.85 0.66
C LYS A 192 24.29 19.58 0.40
N GLU A 193 25.38 19.36 1.13
CA GLU A 193 26.19 18.13 1.05
C GLU A 193 25.33 16.87 1.28
N ARG A 194 24.41 16.93 2.26
CA ARG A 194 23.45 15.85 2.52
C ARG A 194 22.51 15.62 1.33
N LYS A 195 21.97 16.68 0.72
CA LYS A 195 21.05 16.56 -0.43
C LYS A 195 21.75 16.01 -1.66
N GLU A 196 23.00 16.40 -1.92
CA GLU A 196 23.82 15.80 -2.98
C GLU A 196 24.09 14.30 -2.75
N LYS A 197 24.24 13.86 -1.49
CA LYS A 197 24.35 12.43 -1.13
C LYS A 197 23.02 11.69 -1.21
N GLU A 198 21.91 12.31 -0.81
CA GLU A 198 20.56 11.76 -1.02
C GLU A 198 20.28 11.53 -2.52
N GLU A 199 20.67 12.47 -3.38
CA GLU A 199 20.51 12.39 -4.84
C GLU A 199 21.41 11.33 -5.50
N LYS A 200 22.70 11.31 -5.17
CA LYS A 200 23.63 10.26 -5.64
C LYS A 200 23.15 8.86 -5.25
N PHE A 201 22.61 8.70 -4.04
CA PHE A 201 22.02 7.43 -3.60
C PHE A 201 20.72 7.08 -4.33
N LYS A 202 19.84 8.06 -4.60
CA LYS A 202 18.63 7.86 -5.40
C LYS A 202 18.96 7.30 -6.79
N ASN A 203 19.98 7.86 -7.43
CA ASN A 203 20.44 7.43 -8.75
C ASN A 203 21.15 6.06 -8.70
N LEU A 204 21.96 5.79 -7.67
CA LEU A 204 22.52 4.45 -7.42
C LEU A 204 21.42 3.38 -7.23
N LEU A 205 20.36 3.69 -6.49
CA LEU A 205 19.23 2.80 -6.24
C LEU A 205 18.44 2.55 -7.54
N ASN A 206 18.07 3.61 -8.27
CA ASN A 206 17.37 3.50 -9.56
C ASN A 206 18.16 2.67 -10.59
N ASN A 207 19.48 2.81 -10.64
CA ASN A 207 20.35 2.01 -11.52
C ASN A 207 20.43 0.51 -11.19
N HIS A 208 19.84 0.07 -10.07
CA HIS A 208 19.68 -1.35 -9.72
C HIS A 208 18.22 -1.80 -9.55
N LEU A 209 17.25 -0.89 -9.66
CA LEU A 209 15.81 -1.22 -9.64
C LEU A 209 15.36 -1.84 -10.98
N PRO A 210 14.41 -2.79 -10.96
CA PRO A 210 13.79 -3.28 -12.18
C PRO A 210 12.96 -2.17 -12.83
N CYS A 211 12.76 -2.21 -14.14
CA CYS A 211 12.20 -1.10 -14.92
C CYS A 211 10.71 -0.77 -14.66
N ASP A 212 10.10 -1.47 -13.70
CA ASP A 212 8.73 -1.36 -13.20
C ASP A 212 8.66 -0.89 -11.73
N ILE A 213 9.79 -0.58 -11.07
CA ILE A 213 9.88 0.13 -9.80
C ILE A 213 10.81 1.35 -9.99
N LYS A 214 10.41 2.54 -9.52
CA LYS A 214 11.24 3.77 -9.57
C LYS A 214 11.21 4.50 -8.22
N CYS A 215 12.38 4.93 -7.75
CA CYS A 215 12.50 5.83 -6.61
C CYS A 215 12.53 7.29 -7.10
N PHE A 216 11.51 8.07 -6.74
CA PHE A 216 11.37 9.46 -7.16
C PHE A 216 12.07 10.45 -6.24
N GLU A 217 12.06 10.21 -4.92
CA GLU A 217 12.66 11.10 -3.93
C GLU A 217 12.99 10.39 -2.62
N ILE A 218 13.93 10.94 -1.83
CA ILE A 218 14.43 10.34 -0.59
C ILE A 218 14.52 11.40 0.52
N TYR A 219 13.77 11.18 1.60
CA TYR A 219 13.70 12.12 2.73
C TYR A 219 14.38 11.54 3.97
N LYS A 220 15.36 12.24 4.53
CA LYS A 220 15.84 11.97 5.90
C LYS A 220 14.73 12.32 6.90
N VAL A 221 14.36 11.37 7.75
CA VAL A 221 13.25 11.52 8.71
C VAL A 221 13.72 11.34 10.17
N THR A 222 12.87 11.72 11.12
CA THR A 222 13.14 11.56 12.56
C THR A 222 13.14 10.09 12.97
N LYS A 223 13.83 9.75 14.07
CA LYS A 223 13.80 8.38 14.63
C LYS A 223 12.38 7.89 14.91
N SER A 224 11.49 8.78 15.36
CA SER A 224 10.09 8.51 15.67
C SER A 224 9.16 8.38 14.46
N PHE A 225 9.60 8.75 13.24
CA PHE A 225 8.72 8.73 12.06
C PHE A 225 8.22 7.34 11.70
N ASP A 226 6.91 7.19 11.55
CA ASP A 226 6.20 6.00 11.08
C ASP A 226 5.25 6.43 9.96
N ALA A 227 5.53 5.98 8.73
CA ALA A 227 4.78 6.39 7.55
C ALA A 227 3.31 5.95 7.57
N ARG A 228 2.94 4.92 8.36
CA ARG A 228 1.54 4.52 8.52
C ARG A 228 0.81 5.46 9.46
N LYS A 229 1.44 5.81 10.60
CA LYS A 229 0.85 6.63 11.67
C LYS A 229 0.76 8.11 11.31
N PHE A 230 1.79 8.68 10.67
CA PHE A 230 1.80 10.10 10.30
C PHE A 230 1.05 10.42 9.01
N CYS A 231 0.73 9.42 8.19
CA CYS A 231 -0.05 9.63 6.98
C CYS A 231 -1.53 9.87 7.32
N SER A 232 -2.02 11.08 7.06
CA SER A 232 -3.34 11.58 7.43
C SER A 232 -4.43 11.12 6.46
N PHE A 233 -4.16 11.16 5.15
CA PHE A 233 -5.06 10.74 4.07
C PHE A 233 -4.28 9.97 3.00
N ARG A 234 -4.97 9.18 2.17
CA ARG A 234 -4.43 8.54 0.97
C ARG A 234 -5.34 8.85 -0.22
N PHE A 235 -4.72 9.26 -1.32
CA PHE A 235 -5.36 9.56 -2.60
C PHE A 235 -5.12 8.40 -3.56
N TYR A 236 -6.20 7.84 -4.09
CA TYR A 236 -6.18 6.78 -5.09
C TYR A 236 -6.86 7.25 -6.36
N GLU A 237 -6.44 6.69 -7.48
CA GLU A 237 -7.13 6.79 -8.77
C GLU A 237 -7.40 5.37 -9.27
N TYR A 238 -8.60 5.12 -9.79
CA TYR A 238 -8.91 3.90 -10.54
C TYR A 238 -9.22 4.28 -11.98
N LEU A 239 -8.51 3.70 -12.95
CA LEU A 239 -8.81 3.78 -14.37
C LEU A 239 -9.47 2.48 -14.87
N PHE A 240 -10.68 2.56 -15.44
CA PHE A 240 -11.30 1.41 -16.12
C PHE A 240 -11.97 1.77 -17.45
N PRO A 241 -12.15 0.82 -18.39
CA PRO A 241 -12.74 1.13 -19.70
C PRO A 241 -14.23 1.49 -19.58
N VAL A 242 -14.68 2.49 -20.35
CA VAL A 242 -16.07 3.00 -20.28
C VAL A 242 -17.12 1.90 -20.47
N TYR A 243 -16.88 0.91 -21.35
CA TYR A 243 -17.82 -0.18 -21.62
C TYR A 243 -18.21 -1.02 -20.39
N VAL A 244 -17.46 -0.95 -19.29
CA VAL A 244 -17.81 -1.62 -18.03
C VAL A 244 -19.09 -1.04 -17.41
N LEU A 245 -19.46 0.21 -17.74
CA LEU A 245 -20.71 0.84 -17.33
C LEU A 245 -21.92 0.49 -18.23
N SER A 246 -21.77 -0.37 -19.25
CA SER A 246 -22.86 -0.73 -20.17
C SER A 246 -24.10 -1.25 -19.42
N GLU A 247 -25.25 -0.63 -19.68
CA GLU A 247 -26.52 -0.95 -19.01
C GLU A 247 -26.94 -2.39 -19.29
N VAL A 248 -27.57 -3.01 -18.29
CA VAL A 248 -28.12 -4.36 -18.40
C VAL A 248 -29.64 -4.40 -18.37
N GLN A 249 -30.18 -5.52 -18.84
CA GLN A 249 -31.55 -5.92 -18.62
C GLN A 249 -31.55 -7.33 -17.99
N VAL A 250 -32.44 -7.53 -17.01
CA VAL A 250 -32.61 -8.84 -16.36
C VAL A 250 -33.26 -9.82 -17.33
N ASN A 251 -32.77 -11.06 -17.34
CA ASN A 251 -33.39 -12.17 -18.05
C ASN A 251 -34.76 -12.48 -17.40
N GLU A 252 -35.83 -12.61 -18.22
CA GLU A 252 -37.20 -12.82 -17.74
C GLU A 252 -37.32 -14.01 -16.76
N LYS A 253 -36.47 -15.05 -16.92
CA LYS A 253 -36.31 -16.20 -16.01
C LYS A 253 -36.10 -15.82 -14.53
N TYR A 254 -35.48 -14.68 -14.25
CA TYR A 254 -35.14 -14.23 -12.90
C TYR A 254 -35.84 -12.94 -12.47
N LYS A 255 -36.60 -12.30 -13.37
CA LYS A 255 -37.15 -10.94 -13.23
C LYS A 255 -38.00 -10.75 -11.98
N GLU A 256 -38.99 -11.61 -11.72
CA GLU A 256 -39.81 -11.58 -10.50
C GLU A 256 -38.96 -11.64 -9.22
N LYS A 257 -37.94 -12.51 -9.21
CA LYS A 257 -37.03 -12.69 -8.06
C LYS A 257 -36.11 -11.47 -7.88
N PHE A 258 -35.68 -10.86 -8.99
CA PHE A 258 -34.92 -9.61 -9.01
C PHE A 258 -35.75 -8.44 -8.50
N ASP A 259 -36.93 -8.19 -9.07
CA ASP A 259 -37.83 -7.09 -8.70
C ASP A 259 -38.20 -7.16 -7.21
N GLN A 260 -38.51 -8.35 -6.69
CA GLN A 260 -38.73 -8.53 -5.24
C GLN A 260 -37.47 -8.20 -4.42
N ALA A 261 -36.27 -8.58 -4.87
CA ALA A 261 -35.03 -8.27 -4.16
C ALA A 261 -34.67 -6.76 -4.19
N ILE A 262 -35.11 -6.02 -5.22
CA ILE A 262 -35.05 -4.56 -5.25
C ILE A 262 -35.97 -3.96 -4.16
N VAL A 263 -37.21 -4.43 -4.07
CA VAL A 263 -38.17 -4.01 -3.03
C VAL A 263 -37.66 -4.36 -1.63
N ASP A 264 -37.14 -5.57 -1.42
CA ASP A 264 -36.55 -6.04 -0.15
C ASP A 264 -35.42 -5.10 0.35
N ILE A 265 -34.63 -4.54 -0.58
CA ILE A 265 -33.56 -3.56 -0.32
C ILE A 265 -34.13 -2.16 -0.02
N ASP A 266 -35.06 -1.68 -0.85
CA ASP A 266 -35.58 -0.32 -0.77
C ASP A 266 -36.43 -0.10 0.49
N GLU A 267 -37.29 -1.05 0.86
CA GLU A 267 -38.03 -0.99 2.12
C GLU A 267 -37.10 -0.98 3.35
N TYR A 268 -36.03 -1.79 3.33
CA TYR A 268 -35.07 -1.82 4.44
C TYR A 268 -34.41 -0.44 4.61
N VAL A 269 -34.01 0.18 3.51
CA VAL A 269 -33.40 1.51 3.53
C VAL A 269 -34.41 2.59 3.92
N GLN A 270 -35.67 2.49 3.52
CA GLN A 270 -36.72 3.41 3.95
C GLN A 270 -36.96 3.33 5.46
N ARG A 271 -37.13 2.12 6.02
CA ARG A 271 -37.23 1.90 7.48
C ARG A 271 -36.04 2.51 8.23
N CYS A 272 -34.81 2.28 7.76
CA CYS A 272 -33.62 2.87 8.38
C CYS A 272 -33.49 4.40 8.22
N LYS A 273 -34.13 5.01 7.21
CA LYS A 273 -34.22 6.49 7.10
C LYS A 273 -35.25 7.03 8.11
N GLU A 274 -36.37 6.34 8.28
CA GLU A 274 -37.46 6.68 9.23
C GLU A 274 -37.01 6.52 10.69
N GLU A 275 -36.37 5.41 11.06
CA GLU A 275 -35.78 5.19 12.38
C GLU A 275 -34.82 6.32 12.78
N LYS A 276 -33.95 6.75 11.87
CA LYS A 276 -33.03 7.88 12.09
C LYS A 276 -33.76 9.21 12.26
N LYS A 277 -34.83 9.45 11.51
CA LYS A 277 -35.67 10.66 11.64
C LYS A 277 -36.39 10.68 12.99
N ALA A 278 -36.98 9.55 13.39
CA ALA A 278 -37.61 9.39 14.70
C ALA A 278 -36.62 9.60 15.84
N ARG A 279 -35.42 9.01 15.77
CA ARG A 279 -34.38 9.19 16.79
C ARG A 279 -33.94 10.65 16.92
N ARG A 280 -33.69 11.35 15.79
CA ARG A 280 -33.33 12.78 15.80
C ARG A 280 -34.42 13.68 16.34
N ASN A 281 -35.69 13.37 16.05
CA ASN A 281 -36.82 14.10 16.63
C ASN A 281 -36.90 13.86 18.15
N LYS A 282 -36.69 12.63 18.60
CA LYS A 282 -36.65 12.31 20.03
C LYS A 282 -35.48 13.01 20.75
N GLU A 283 -34.27 12.96 20.19
CA GLU A 283 -33.07 13.66 20.70
C GLU A 283 -33.30 15.17 20.85
N ARG A 284 -34.01 15.80 19.89
CA ARG A 284 -34.42 17.21 19.98
C ARG A 284 -35.42 17.45 21.09
N ASN A 285 -36.52 16.71 21.10
CA ASN A 285 -37.56 16.87 22.12
C ASN A 285 -37.02 16.65 23.55
N GLU A 286 -36.09 15.70 23.74
CA GLU A 286 -35.41 15.48 25.03
C GLU A 286 -34.47 16.66 25.39
N MET A 287 -33.73 17.22 24.43
CA MET A 287 -32.95 18.45 24.65
C MET A 287 -33.86 19.64 25.02
N ASP A 288 -34.95 19.84 24.30
CA ASP A 288 -35.91 20.92 24.54
C ASP A 288 -36.56 20.80 25.94
N ILE A 289 -36.92 19.59 26.36
CA ILE A 289 -37.38 19.32 27.74
C ILE A 289 -36.30 19.67 28.77
N THR A 290 -35.05 19.21 28.58
CA THR A 290 -33.97 19.55 29.54
C THR A 290 -33.60 21.04 29.56
N ASN A 291 -33.96 21.81 28.53
CA ASN A 291 -33.81 23.27 28.54
C ASN A 291 -34.99 23.96 29.25
N ILE A 292 -36.20 23.43 29.13
CA ILE A 292 -37.37 23.87 29.93
C ILE A 292 -37.12 23.59 31.42
N GLU A 293 -36.70 22.37 31.78
CA GLU A 293 -36.38 21.99 33.17
C GLU A 293 -35.22 22.82 33.77
N ARG A 294 -34.33 23.39 32.95
CA ARG A 294 -33.32 24.37 33.40
C ARG A 294 -33.93 25.74 33.65
N ASN A 295 -34.72 26.25 32.71
CA ASN A 295 -35.39 27.54 32.86
C ASN A 295 -36.34 27.57 34.06
N ASP A 296 -37.00 26.45 34.39
CA ASP A 296 -37.84 26.31 35.59
C ASP A 296 -37.02 26.35 36.90
N ASN A 297 -35.73 25.95 36.87
CA ASN A 297 -34.82 26.05 38.02
C ASN A 297 -34.17 27.44 38.15
N ASP A 298 -33.95 28.16 37.05
CA ASP A 298 -33.43 29.54 37.07
C ASP A 298 -34.51 30.59 37.43
N MET A 299 -35.78 30.17 37.61
CA MET A 299 -36.88 31.07 38.01
C MET A 299 -36.81 31.60 39.46
N THR A 300 -35.67 31.44 40.14
CA THR A 300 -35.37 32.07 41.45
C THR A 300 -34.18 33.05 41.42
N ASN A 301 -33.94 33.73 40.30
CA ASN A 301 -33.27 35.04 40.30
C ASN A 301 -33.99 36.02 39.35
N ILE A 302 -34.28 37.23 39.84
CA ILE A 302 -35.18 38.19 39.18
C ILE A 302 -34.41 39.44 38.71
N GLU A 303 -34.83 39.93 37.53
CA GLU A 303 -34.71 41.30 36.99
C GLU A 303 -33.43 41.78 36.24
N ARG A 304 -33.73 42.46 35.11
CA ARG A 304 -32.97 43.51 34.39
C ARG A 304 -31.77 43.03 33.54
N ASN A 305 -31.57 43.50 32.29
CA ASN A 305 -32.25 44.55 31.49
C ASN A 305 -32.33 44.14 30.00
N ASP A 306 -33.32 44.68 29.28
CA ASP A 306 -33.37 44.69 27.82
C ASP A 306 -32.37 45.68 27.19
N ASN A 307 -31.89 45.37 25.97
CA ASN A 307 -31.80 46.29 24.82
C ASN A 307 -31.07 45.65 23.62
N ASP A 308 -31.67 45.75 22.43
CA ASP A 308 -31.12 46.20 21.12
C ASP A 308 -29.61 46.07 20.78
N MET A 309 -29.19 45.71 19.55
CA MET A 309 -29.91 45.18 18.37
C MET A 309 -28.90 44.68 17.28
N THR A 310 -29.43 44.15 16.17
CA THR A 310 -28.80 44.04 14.82
C THR A 310 -27.56 43.15 14.58
N ASN A 311 -27.83 42.00 13.98
CA ASN A 311 -27.37 41.55 12.64
C ASN A 311 -25.90 41.18 12.32
N ILE A 312 -25.79 39.91 11.88
CA ILE A 312 -25.06 39.41 10.69
C ILE A 312 -23.53 39.52 10.70
N GLU A 313 -22.86 38.37 10.88
CA GLU A 313 -22.12 37.76 9.76
C GLU A 313 -21.93 36.24 9.93
N ARG A 314 -21.47 35.54 8.88
CA ARG A 314 -21.15 34.10 8.92
C ARG A 314 -19.77 33.89 9.52
N ASN A 315 -19.57 32.80 10.26
CA ASN A 315 -18.22 32.27 10.47
C ASN A 315 -18.23 30.74 10.67
N ASP A 316 -17.57 30.02 9.79
CA ASP A 316 -17.19 28.62 9.98
C ASP A 316 -15.95 28.56 10.89
N ASN A 317 -16.05 28.00 12.10
CA ASN A 317 -14.93 27.39 12.85
C ASN A 317 -15.38 26.89 14.24
N TYR A 318 -15.65 25.58 14.41
CA TYR A 318 -15.64 24.92 15.72
C TYR A 318 -15.44 23.40 15.61
N ILE A 319 -14.18 22.94 15.48
CA ILE A 319 -13.74 21.63 15.99
C ILE A 319 -12.34 21.78 16.62
N THR A 320 -12.34 22.20 17.89
CA THR A 320 -11.25 21.99 18.85
C THR A 320 -11.86 21.58 20.19
N ASN A 321 -11.09 20.89 21.02
CA ASN A 321 -11.38 20.57 22.43
C ASN A 321 -12.58 19.62 22.70
N ILE A 322 -12.35 18.32 22.52
CA ILE A 322 -12.53 17.39 23.64
C ILE A 322 -11.19 16.68 23.82
N GLU A 323 -10.53 16.92 24.95
CA GLU A 323 -9.23 16.30 25.26
C GLU A 323 -9.41 14.91 25.91
N SER A 324 -8.31 14.16 25.89
CA SER A 324 -8.17 12.87 26.55
C SER A 324 -8.37 12.95 28.06
N ASN A 325 -9.21 12.06 28.61
CA ASN A 325 -9.04 11.56 29.98
C ASN A 325 -8.45 10.15 29.91
N ASN A 326 -7.12 10.05 30.05
CA ASN A 326 -6.46 8.81 30.40
C ASN A 326 -6.50 8.65 31.93
N ASN A 327 -6.72 7.43 32.42
CA ASN A 327 -6.20 7.01 33.71
C ASN A 327 -5.18 5.91 33.44
N ASP A 328 -3.91 6.18 33.74
CA ASP A 328 -2.85 5.19 33.62
C ASP A 328 -2.98 4.13 34.72
N MET A 329 -2.63 2.89 34.37
CA MET A 329 -2.13 1.91 35.33
C MET A 329 -0.90 1.26 34.73
N THR A 330 0.23 1.50 35.37
CA THR A 330 1.53 0.94 34.99
C THR A 330 1.54 -0.58 35.16
N ASN A 331 2.33 -1.27 34.34
CA ASN A 331 3.26 -2.28 34.84
C ASN A 331 4.36 -2.58 33.80
N GLU A 332 5.44 -3.16 34.30
CA GLU A 332 6.74 -3.17 33.63
C GLU A 332 6.95 -4.36 32.68
N GLU A 333 8.15 -4.34 32.09
CA GLU A 333 8.78 -5.33 31.23
C GLU A 333 8.58 -6.79 31.66
N ASN A 334 8.52 -7.71 30.70
CA ASN A 334 9.28 -8.97 30.74
C ASN A 334 9.35 -9.62 29.35
N GLU A 335 10.41 -10.39 29.11
CA GLU A 335 10.63 -11.10 27.84
C GLU A 335 10.11 -12.55 27.86
N ASN A 336 10.03 -13.16 26.66
CA ASN A 336 10.18 -14.60 26.39
C ASN A 336 9.32 -15.62 27.18
N MET A 337 8.37 -16.27 26.48
CA MET A 337 8.43 -17.75 26.36
C MET A 337 7.65 -18.27 25.13
N TYR A 338 8.28 -19.15 24.34
CA TYR A 338 7.55 -20.09 23.48
C TYR A 338 7.20 -21.33 24.33
N ILE A 339 5.95 -21.78 24.30
CA ILE A 339 5.57 -23.10 24.86
C ILE A 339 5.00 -23.99 23.74
N GLN A 340 5.75 -25.04 23.41
CA GLN A 340 5.25 -26.21 22.69
C GLN A 340 4.13 -26.88 23.48
N ILE A 341 3.03 -27.24 22.80
CA ILE A 341 2.15 -28.30 23.26
C ILE A 341 2.37 -29.52 22.37
N GLY A 342 2.91 -30.59 22.95
CA GLY A 342 3.08 -31.86 22.29
C GLY A 342 3.43 -32.98 23.28
N ASN A 343 2.64 -34.06 23.23
CA ASN A 343 2.95 -35.42 23.66
C ASN A 343 1.97 -36.32 22.88
N HIS A 344 2.42 -37.28 22.05
CA HIS A 344 2.97 -38.61 22.40
C HIS A 344 1.91 -39.52 23.06
N ILE A 345 1.73 -40.81 22.73
CA ILE A 345 2.61 -41.84 22.10
C ILE A 345 1.67 -42.97 21.49
N ASN A 346 1.96 -43.92 20.59
CA ASN A 346 3.12 -44.54 19.87
C ASN A 346 2.63 -45.03 18.46
N SER A 347 3.45 -45.31 17.41
CA SER A 347 4.12 -46.58 16.94
C SER A 347 3.29 -47.90 16.98
N ILE A 348 3.47 -48.96 16.15
CA ILE A 348 4.58 -49.62 15.40
C ILE A 348 3.96 -50.48 14.22
N PRO A 349 4.62 -51.08 13.17
CA PRO A 349 5.84 -50.82 12.36
C PRO A 349 5.57 -50.66 10.83
N ILE A 350 6.64 -50.62 10.01
CA ILE A 350 6.65 -50.95 8.56
C ILE A 350 7.37 -52.29 8.35
N ASN A 351 6.96 -53.12 7.36
CA ASN A 351 7.78 -54.24 6.89
C ASN A 351 7.58 -54.56 5.38
N THR A 352 8.55 -54.15 4.56
CA THR A 352 9.25 -54.93 3.51
C THR A 352 8.51 -56.01 2.69
N ASN A 353 8.44 -55.86 1.35
CA ASN A 353 9.34 -56.57 0.42
C ASN A 353 9.09 -56.33 -1.08
N ASN A 354 10.17 -56.50 -1.84
CA ASN A 354 10.32 -56.40 -3.30
C ASN A 354 9.32 -57.21 -4.14
N ASN A 355 8.89 -56.70 -5.30
CA ASN A 355 9.53 -57.10 -6.58
C ASN A 355 9.03 -56.37 -7.85
N SER A 356 9.88 -56.47 -8.86
CA SER A 356 9.91 -55.84 -10.19
C SER A 356 8.77 -56.15 -11.18
N LYS A 357 8.64 -55.23 -12.17
CA LYS A 357 8.39 -55.43 -13.63
C LYS A 357 7.08 -54.97 -14.31
N ASP A 358 7.32 -54.25 -15.41
CA ASP A 358 6.66 -54.23 -16.74
C ASP A 358 5.21 -53.70 -16.92
N ILE A 359 5.13 -52.37 -17.17
CA ILE A 359 4.52 -51.70 -18.36
C ILE A 359 3.28 -52.42 -18.99
N HIS A 360 2.05 -51.90 -18.96
CA HIS A 360 1.54 -50.74 -19.74
C HIS A 360 0.17 -50.22 -19.16
N CYS A 361 -0.48 -49.28 -19.87
CA CYS A 361 -1.82 -48.67 -19.66
C CYS A 361 -2.91 -49.48 -18.90
N ASP A 362 -3.87 -48.87 -18.17
CA ASP A 362 -4.74 -47.76 -18.60
C ASP A 362 -5.40 -46.91 -17.48
N ASN A 363 -6.02 -45.80 -17.88
CA ASN A 363 -6.83 -44.91 -17.03
C ASN A 363 -8.29 -45.40 -16.87
N ASP A 364 -8.77 -45.68 -15.64
CA ASP A 364 -10.17 -45.39 -15.28
C ASP A 364 -10.44 -45.45 -13.76
N LYS A 365 -10.70 -44.29 -13.12
CA LYS A 365 -11.53 -44.08 -11.89
C LYS A 365 -11.42 -42.66 -11.32
N THR A 366 -10.22 -42.07 -11.33
CA THR A 366 -9.98 -40.76 -10.70
C THR A 366 -10.65 -39.62 -11.47
N GLU A 367 -10.62 -39.68 -12.81
CA GLU A 367 -11.21 -38.63 -13.65
C GLU A 367 -12.73 -38.59 -13.59
N ARG A 368 -13.45 -39.72 -13.50
CA ARG A 368 -14.93 -39.67 -13.38
C ARG A 368 -15.41 -38.83 -12.18
N SER A 369 -14.64 -38.75 -11.09
CA SER A 369 -15.01 -37.95 -9.90
C SER A 369 -14.77 -36.44 -10.08
N SER A 370 -13.69 -36.04 -10.77
CA SER A 370 -13.45 -34.63 -11.13
C SER A 370 -14.35 -34.18 -12.29
N VAL A 371 -14.51 -35.02 -13.32
CA VAL A 371 -15.37 -34.78 -14.48
C VAL A 371 -16.83 -34.65 -14.06
N ILE A 372 -17.38 -35.50 -13.17
CA ILE A 372 -18.76 -35.32 -12.66
C ILE A 372 -18.90 -34.04 -11.81
N LYS A 373 -17.83 -33.59 -11.12
CA LYS A 373 -17.82 -32.30 -10.39
C LYS A 373 -17.68 -31.07 -11.29
N ASN A 374 -17.20 -31.24 -12.52
CA ASN A 374 -17.11 -30.18 -13.52
C ASN A 374 -18.37 -30.14 -14.38
N ILE A 375 -18.84 -31.29 -14.89
CA ILE A 375 -20.13 -31.42 -15.60
C ILE A 375 -21.31 -30.88 -14.78
N LYS A 376 -21.30 -31.01 -13.45
CA LYS A 376 -22.32 -30.39 -12.57
C LYS A 376 -22.18 -28.86 -12.36
N ARG A 377 -21.10 -28.24 -12.82
CA ARG A 377 -20.93 -26.77 -12.92
C ARG A 377 -21.16 -26.27 -14.35
N ASP A 378 -20.89 -27.12 -15.33
CA ASP A 378 -21.14 -26.84 -16.75
C ASP A 378 -22.64 -26.97 -17.12
N LEU A 379 -23.51 -27.21 -16.13
CA LEU A 379 -24.97 -27.05 -16.22
C LEU A 379 -25.36 -25.56 -16.27
N ILE A 380 -25.03 -24.92 -17.40
CA ILE A 380 -25.53 -23.62 -17.91
C ILE A 380 -26.20 -22.75 -16.84
N ASP A 381 -25.39 -22.01 -16.07
CA ASP A 381 -25.87 -20.96 -15.18
C ASP A 381 -26.20 -19.73 -16.04
N ASP A 382 -27.40 -19.73 -16.65
CA ASP A 382 -27.84 -18.71 -17.61
C ASP A 382 -27.62 -17.30 -17.04
N ASP A 383 -26.91 -16.43 -17.77
CA ASP A 383 -26.66 -15.03 -17.44
C ASP A 383 -27.94 -14.37 -16.89
N ILE A 384 -27.86 -13.87 -15.65
CA ILE A 384 -28.95 -13.15 -14.97
C ILE A 384 -29.21 -11.82 -15.68
N PHE A 385 -28.15 -11.22 -16.22
CA PHE A 385 -28.16 -9.95 -16.92
C PHE A 385 -27.53 -10.05 -18.30
N PHE A 386 -28.24 -9.60 -19.34
CA PHE A 386 -27.65 -9.35 -20.66
C PHE A 386 -27.39 -7.85 -20.86
N ILE A 387 -26.41 -7.50 -21.70
CA ILE A 387 -26.11 -6.10 -22.02
C ILE A 387 -27.23 -5.55 -22.92
N LYS A 388 -27.86 -4.47 -22.49
CA LYS A 388 -28.95 -3.79 -23.20
C LYS A 388 -28.43 -2.67 -24.09
N HIS A 389 -27.53 -1.85 -23.57
CA HIS A 389 -26.88 -0.75 -24.30
C HIS A 389 -25.38 -0.75 -24.00
N TYR A 390 -24.58 -1.01 -25.02
CA TYR A 390 -23.13 -0.93 -24.95
C TYR A 390 -22.67 0.54 -24.89
N LYS A 391 -21.69 0.85 -24.04
CA LYS A 391 -21.15 2.21 -23.86
C LYS A 391 -19.73 2.33 -24.38
N GLU A 392 -19.51 3.31 -25.25
CA GLU A 392 -18.18 3.63 -25.80
C GLU A 392 -17.60 4.91 -25.20
N ASP A 393 -18.45 5.90 -24.90
CA ASP A 393 -18.11 7.12 -24.14
C ASP A 393 -19.25 7.47 -23.15
N LEU A 394 -19.07 8.54 -22.37
CA LEU A 394 -20.03 9.06 -21.40
C LEU A 394 -20.27 10.56 -21.63
N ASN A 395 -21.53 11.00 -21.51
CA ASN A 395 -21.87 12.43 -21.48
C ASN A 395 -21.82 13.00 -20.05
N GLU A 396 -22.00 14.32 -19.90
CA GLU A 396 -21.94 14.99 -18.60
C GLU A 396 -23.05 14.55 -17.63
N GLU A 397 -24.28 14.33 -18.09
CA GLU A 397 -25.39 13.84 -17.25
C GLU A 397 -25.11 12.43 -16.71
N GLU A 398 -24.49 11.59 -17.52
CA GLU A 398 -24.08 10.23 -17.17
C GLU A 398 -22.89 10.20 -16.20
N LEU A 399 -21.92 11.10 -16.38
CA LEU A 399 -20.82 11.30 -15.43
C LEU A 399 -21.33 11.82 -14.08
N ASN A 400 -22.24 12.80 -14.09
CA ASN A 400 -22.88 13.32 -12.88
C ASN A 400 -23.71 12.24 -12.16
N THR A 401 -24.45 11.42 -12.91
CA THR A 401 -25.19 10.26 -12.35
C THR A 401 -24.24 9.28 -11.65
N PHE A 402 -23.06 9.01 -12.22
CA PHE A 402 -22.08 8.10 -11.62
C PHE A 402 -21.31 8.74 -10.45
N PHE A 403 -21.07 10.04 -10.50
CA PHE A 403 -20.55 10.84 -9.40
C PHE A 403 -21.49 10.79 -8.18
N ASP A 404 -22.80 11.00 -8.37
CA ASP A 404 -23.78 10.94 -7.28
C ASP A 404 -23.88 9.55 -6.63
N ILE A 405 -23.74 8.48 -7.43
CA ILE A 405 -23.64 7.11 -6.91
C ILE A 405 -22.40 6.97 -6.01
N PHE A 406 -21.24 7.52 -6.38
CA PHE A 406 -20.06 7.53 -5.48
C PHE A 406 -20.21 8.48 -4.29
N ASN A 407 -20.93 9.60 -4.44
CA ASN A 407 -21.13 10.60 -3.40
C ASN A 407 -21.84 10.00 -2.16
N ASN A 408 -22.65 8.95 -2.35
CA ASN A 408 -23.25 8.16 -1.26
C ASN A 408 -22.23 7.52 -0.29
N TYR A 409 -20.94 7.43 -0.64
CA TYR A 409 -19.87 6.97 0.25
C TYR A 409 -19.16 8.09 1.02
N VAL A 410 -19.41 9.36 0.72
CA VAL A 410 -18.73 10.51 1.35
C VAL A 410 -19.19 10.67 2.80
N GLY A 411 -18.26 10.97 3.71
CA GLY A 411 -18.50 11.05 5.14
C GLY A 411 -17.94 9.87 5.92
N TYR A 412 -18.45 9.68 7.15
CA TYR A 412 -17.98 8.67 8.10
C TYR A 412 -19.01 7.54 8.24
N HIS A 413 -18.71 6.38 7.66
CA HIS A 413 -19.65 5.25 7.55
C HIS A 413 -19.03 3.94 8.02
N ASN A 414 -19.86 2.93 8.28
CA ASN A 414 -19.42 1.57 8.52
C ASN A 414 -19.20 0.83 7.19
N PHE A 415 -17.96 0.44 6.89
CA PHE A 415 -17.57 -0.21 5.64
C PHE A 415 -17.40 -1.75 5.77
N HIS A 416 -18.15 -2.42 6.65
CA HIS A 416 -18.01 -3.85 6.92
C HIS A 416 -18.33 -4.75 5.72
N CYS A 417 -19.39 -4.47 4.94
CA CYS A 417 -19.66 -5.19 3.69
C CYS A 417 -18.55 -4.96 2.64
N PHE A 418 -17.87 -3.81 2.72
CA PHE A 418 -16.83 -3.36 1.81
C PHE A 418 -15.43 -3.92 2.13
N THR A 419 -15.31 -5.01 2.89
CA THR A 419 -14.00 -5.65 3.16
C THR A 419 -14.16 -7.16 3.39
N LYS A 420 -13.19 -7.87 3.98
CA LYS A 420 -13.34 -9.30 4.31
C LYS A 420 -14.34 -9.50 5.46
N LYS A 421 -15.01 -10.66 5.50
CA LYS A 421 -15.74 -11.09 6.70
C LYS A 421 -14.75 -11.36 7.85
N ASN A 422 -15.16 -11.07 9.09
CA ASN A 422 -14.40 -11.20 10.34
C ASN A 422 -13.10 -10.36 10.34
N ILE A 423 -13.16 -9.21 11.03
CA ILE A 423 -12.07 -8.24 11.15
C ILE A 423 -11.99 -7.74 12.60
N ASP A 424 -10.78 -7.73 13.14
CA ASP A 424 -10.45 -7.49 14.56
C ASP A 424 -10.21 -5.99 14.88
N GLN A 425 -10.25 -5.14 13.84
CA GLN A 425 -10.19 -3.68 13.91
C GLN A 425 -11.55 -3.08 13.51
N THR A 426 -11.81 -1.84 13.91
CA THR A 426 -13.03 -1.13 13.49
C THR A 426 -13.17 -1.07 11.96
N THR A 427 -14.40 -1.18 11.48
CA THR A 427 -14.77 -1.07 10.05
C THR A 427 -15.27 0.33 9.66
N TYR A 428 -15.37 1.26 10.60
CA TYR A 428 -15.74 2.65 10.32
C TYR A 428 -14.60 3.41 9.63
N ARG A 429 -14.86 4.10 8.52
CA ARG A 429 -13.87 4.89 7.78
C ARG A 429 -14.45 6.22 7.30
N TYR A 430 -13.59 7.22 7.18
CA TYR A 430 -13.92 8.53 6.61
C TYR A 430 -13.42 8.65 5.18
N ILE A 431 -14.35 8.91 4.24
CA ILE A 431 -14.04 9.30 2.87
C ILE A 431 -14.34 10.80 2.73
N LYS A 432 -13.36 11.57 2.24
CA LYS A 432 -13.44 13.04 2.17
C LYS A 432 -14.16 13.52 0.91
N TYR A 433 -13.77 13.01 -0.27
CA TYR A 433 -14.44 13.30 -1.54
C TYR A 433 -14.10 12.25 -2.61
N PHE A 434 -14.86 12.28 -3.72
CA PHE A 434 -14.60 11.59 -4.98
C PHE A 434 -14.55 12.60 -6.12
N ASP A 435 -13.83 12.25 -7.18
CA ASP A 435 -13.90 12.92 -8.48
C ASP A 435 -14.04 11.84 -9.57
N VAL A 436 -14.83 12.13 -10.61
CA VAL A 436 -15.22 11.19 -11.67
C VAL A 436 -15.11 11.93 -13.00
N SER A 437 -14.22 11.47 -13.88
CA SER A 437 -13.93 12.14 -15.15
C SER A 437 -13.48 11.14 -16.23
N THR A 438 -13.84 11.37 -17.50
CA THR A 438 -13.25 10.62 -18.61
C THR A 438 -11.81 11.09 -18.85
N VAL A 439 -10.92 10.14 -19.17
CA VAL A 439 -9.52 10.40 -19.50
C VAL A 439 -9.12 9.60 -20.73
N LYS A 440 -8.49 10.26 -21.70
CA LYS A 440 -7.98 9.60 -22.91
C LYS A 440 -6.56 9.08 -22.67
N LEU A 441 -6.42 7.77 -22.65
CA LEU A 441 -5.16 7.07 -22.41
C LEU A 441 -4.68 6.45 -23.73
N PHE A 442 -3.76 7.14 -24.41
CA PHE A 442 -3.39 6.89 -25.81
C PHE A 442 -4.66 6.90 -26.70
N ASP A 443 -4.99 5.81 -27.36
CA ASP A 443 -6.13 5.71 -28.28
C ASP A 443 -7.44 5.29 -27.60
N TYR A 444 -7.44 5.09 -26.27
CA TYR A 444 -8.55 4.49 -25.53
C TYR A 444 -9.18 5.45 -24.52
N HIS A 445 -10.51 5.42 -24.44
CA HIS A 445 -11.28 6.21 -23.48
C HIS A 445 -11.48 5.40 -22.20
N PHE A 446 -10.93 5.92 -21.11
CA PHE A 446 -11.03 5.35 -19.76
C PHE A 446 -11.84 6.28 -18.86
N LEU A 447 -12.53 5.71 -17.90
CA LEU A 447 -13.12 6.44 -16.79
C LEU A 447 -12.13 6.47 -15.62
N SER A 448 -11.83 7.67 -15.13
CA SER A 448 -11.08 7.91 -13.91
C SER A 448 -12.04 8.12 -12.74
N VAL A 449 -11.81 7.37 -11.66
CA VAL A 449 -12.44 7.59 -10.36
C VAL A 449 -11.35 7.88 -9.34
N LYS A 450 -11.25 9.14 -8.89
CA LYS A 450 -10.28 9.59 -7.88
C LYS A 450 -10.95 9.61 -6.51
N ILE A 451 -10.22 9.17 -5.48
CA ILE A 451 -10.79 8.89 -4.15
C ILE A 451 -9.83 9.40 -3.07
N LEU A 452 -10.27 10.34 -2.24
CA LEU A 452 -9.52 10.79 -1.07
C LEU A 452 -10.16 10.27 0.23
N GLY A 453 -9.47 9.36 0.92
CA GLY A 453 -9.92 8.79 2.20
C GLY A 453 -8.85 8.86 3.29
N GLN A 454 -9.27 8.94 4.55
CA GLN A 454 -8.34 9.02 5.69
C GLN A 454 -7.50 7.73 5.78
N SER A 455 -8.20 6.60 5.73
CA SER A 455 -7.61 5.25 5.59
C SER A 455 -8.64 4.31 4.97
N PHE A 456 -8.15 3.17 4.46
CA PHE A 456 -8.98 2.16 3.79
C PHE A 456 -8.80 0.78 4.44
N LEU A 457 -9.84 -0.04 4.38
CA LEU A 457 -9.83 -1.45 4.73
C LEU A 457 -9.28 -2.28 3.55
N MET A 458 -8.91 -3.53 3.81
CA MET A 458 -8.47 -4.47 2.78
C MET A 458 -9.57 -4.65 1.71
N HIS A 459 -9.21 -4.55 0.44
CA HIS A 459 -10.12 -4.56 -0.72
C HIS A 459 -11.18 -3.43 -0.81
N GLN A 460 -11.15 -2.39 0.06
CA GLN A 460 -12.30 -1.48 0.22
C GLN A 460 -12.69 -0.71 -1.04
N ILE A 461 -11.72 -0.04 -1.67
CA ILE A 461 -11.94 0.73 -2.90
C ILE A 461 -12.53 -0.16 -4.00
N ARG A 462 -11.98 -1.37 -4.17
CA ARG A 462 -12.43 -2.32 -5.20
C ARG A 462 -13.87 -2.75 -4.98
N LYS A 463 -14.29 -3.03 -3.74
CA LYS A 463 -15.69 -3.35 -3.42
C LYS A 463 -16.64 -2.14 -3.57
N MET A 464 -16.18 -0.93 -3.27
CA MET A 464 -16.97 0.29 -3.49
C MET A 464 -17.22 0.53 -4.98
N ILE A 465 -16.19 0.34 -5.82
CA ILE A 465 -16.31 0.46 -7.28
C ILE A 465 -17.23 -0.64 -7.85
N THR A 466 -17.11 -1.91 -7.41
CA THR A 466 -18.05 -2.98 -7.78
C THR A 466 -19.51 -2.51 -7.64
N LEU A 467 -19.91 -2.09 -6.43
CA LEU A 467 -21.30 -1.80 -6.14
C LEU A 467 -21.78 -0.52 -6.83
N ALA A 468 -20.93 0.50 -6.95
CA ALA A 468 -21.24 1.69 -7.74
C ALA A 468 -21.49 1.35 -9.22
N VAL A 469 -20.63 0.53 -9.82
CA VAL A 469 -20.78 0.06 -11.22
C VAL A 469 -22.07 -0.74 -11.38
N GLU A 470 -22.39 -1.66 -10.47
CA GLU A 470 -23.64 -2.43 -10.55
C GLU A 470 -24.90 -1.58 -10.38
N THR A 471 -24.89 -0.60 -9.46
CA THR A 471 -25.98 0.36 -9.32
C THR A 471 -26.14 1.21 -10.59
N TYR A 472 -25.05 1.72 -11.18
CA TYR A 472 -25.11 2.49 -12.43
C TYR A 472 -25.68 1.68 -13.60
N ARG A 473 -25.22 0.43 -13.76
CA ARG A 473 -25.68 -0.49 -14.82
C ARG A 473 -27.15 -0.89 -14.68
N LYS A 474 -27.83 -0.52 -13.58
CA LYS A 474 -29.18 -0.95 -13.18
C LYS A 474 -29.26 -2.44 -12.82
N ALA A 475 -28.14 -3.03 -12.40
CA ALA A 475 -28.04 -4.42 -11.94
C ALA A 475 -28.45 -4.61 -10.46
N THR A 476 -28.69 -3.51 -9.73
CA THR A 476 -29.22 -3.50 -8.36
C THR A 476 -29.84 -2.14 -8.03
N SER A 477 -30.51 -2.00 -6.89
CA SER A 477 -31.15 -0.76 -6.43
C SER A 477 -30.15 0.41 -6.26
N ILE A 478 -30.62 1.63 -6.50
CA ILE A 478 -29.93 2.88 -6.13
C ILE A 478 -29.64 2.98 -4.62
N ASN A 479 -30.47 2.40 -3.77
CA ASN A 479 -30.27 2.37 -2.32
C ASN A 479 -29.27 1.29 -1.85
N SER A 480 -28.74 0.43 -2.75
CA SER A 480 -27.87 -0.71 -2.36
C SER A 480 -26.60 -0.28 -1.61
N ILE A 481 -26.04 0.87 -1.95
CA ILE A 481 -24.90 1.46 -1.23
C ILE A 481 -25.30 1.81 0.21
N TYR A 482 -26.41 2.54 0.37
CA TYR A 482 -26.94 2.88 1.70
C TYR A 482 -27.26 1.60 2.51
N TYR A 483 -27.85 0.59 1.88
CA TYR A 483 -28.11 -0.71 2.51
C TYR A 483 -26.81 -1.30 3.07
N CYS A 484 -25.77 -1.43 2.25
CA CYS A 484 -24.50 -2.05 2.65
C CYS A 484 -23.74 -1.30 3.75
N LEU A 485 -23.93 0.02 3.88
CA LEU A 485 -23.34 0.85 4.94
C LEU A 485 -24.10 0.80 6.27
N HIS A 486 -25.35 0.32 6.28
CA HIS A 486 -26.24 0.36 7.46
C HIS A 486 -26.77 -1.00 7.92
N THR A 487 -26.76 -2.02 7.06
CA THR A 487 -27.20 -3.36 7.41
C THR A 487 -26.33 -3.99 8.49
N LYS A 488 -26.95 -4.72 9.42
CA LYS A 488 -26.24 -5.51 10.45
C LYS A 488 -25.59 -6.77 9.88
N ASN A 489 -26.06 -7.24 8.72
CA ASN A 489 -25.58 -8.44 8.07
C ASN A 489 -24.33 -8.14 7.22
N TYR A 490 -23.40 -9.08 7.11
CA TYR A 490 -22.30 -8.98 6.14
C TYR A 490 -22.79 -9.49 4.77
N ILE A 491 -22.81 -8.60 3.76
CA ILE A 491 -23.03 -9.00 2.35
C ILE A 491 -21.69 -9.18 1.64
N PRO A 492 -21.45 -10.32 0.94
CA PRO A 492 -20.29 -10.51 0.10
C PRO A 492 -20.42 -9.74 -1.22
N ILE A 493 -19.89 -8.51 -1.26
CA ILE A 493 -19.65 -7.79 -2.52
C ILE A 493 -18.46 -8.46 -3.26
N THR A 494 -18.53 -8.59 -4.59
CA THR A 494 -17.41 -9.15 -5.39
C THR A 494 -16.26 -8.13 -5.52
N LEU A 495 -15.09 -8.59 -5.98
CA LEU A 495 -13.95 -7.69 -6.20
C LEU A 495 -13.92 -7.20 -7.65
N PHE A 496 -14.01 -5.89 -7.85
CA PHE A 496 -13.55 -5.23 -9.07
C PHE A 496 -12.09 -5.61 -9.35
N PRO A 497 -11.58 -5.55 -10.61
CA PRO A 497 -10.19 -5.86 -10.89
C PRO A 497 -9.20 -5.04 -10.05
N SER A 498 -7.96 -5.52 -9.96
CA SER A 498 -6.85 -4.82 -9.28
C SER A 498 -6.21 -3.79 -10.20
N ASP A 499 -6.23 -4.10 -11.49
CA ASP A 499 -5.23 -3.72 -12.48
C ASP A 499 -5.42 -2.29 -13.01
N GLY A 500 -6.50 -1.61 -12.62
CA GLY A 500 -6.68 -0.17 -12.87
C GLY A 500 -6.49 0.70 -11.64
N LEU A 501 -6.33 0.12 -10.44
CA LEU A 501 -6.16 0.87 -9.19
C LEU A 501 -4.70 1.29 -9.00
N MET A 502 -4.48 2.57 -8.71
CA MET A 502 -3.19 3.10 -8.29
C MET A 502 -3.32 3.99 -7.05
N LEU A 503 -2.38 3.84 -6.11
CA LEU A 503 -2.12 4.88 -5.11
C LEU A 503 -1.44 6.06 -5.83
N ILE A 504 -2.06 7.23 -5.82
CA ILE A 504 -1.40 8.47 -6.25
C ILE A 504 -0.42 8.88 -5.15
N CYS A 505 -0.91 9.48 -4.06
CA CYS A 505 -0.10 9.92 -2.93
C CYS A 505 -0.72 9.62 -1.56
N PRO A 506 0.10 9.37 -0.53
CA PRO A 506 -0.24 9.66 0.85
C PRO A 506 -0.14 11.16 1.13
N TYR A 507 -0.85 11.66 2.13
CA TYR A 507 -0.70 13.01 2.67
C TYR A 507 -0.13 12.98 4.09
N PHE A 508 0.78 13.91 4.39
CA PHE A 508 1.55 13.98 5.65
C PHE A 508 1.41 15.33 6.39
N ASN A 509 0.35 16.10 6.12
CA ASN A 509 0.07 17.43 6.69
C ASN A 509 0.46 17.57 8.16
N ALA A 510 -0.08 16.72 9.05
CA ALA A 510 0.20 16.78 10.48
C ALA A 510 1.67 16.51 10.87
N TYR A 511 2.43 15.78 10.05
CA TYR A 511 3.88 15.63 10.22
C TYR A 511 4.64 16.86 9.69
N ASN A 512 4.27 17.36 8.52
CA ASN A 512 4.87 18.54 7.89
C ASN A 512 4.72 19.78 8.79
N GLU A 513 3.53 19.99 9.36
CA GLU A 513 3.20 21.11 10.25
C GLU A 513 3.85 21.00 11.65
N LYS A 514 3.85 19.81 12.26
CA LYS A 514 4.07 19.66 13.72
C LYS A 514 5.33 18.88 14.12
N VAL A 515 6.01 18.23 13.17
CA VAL A 515 7.09 17.27 13.47
C VAL A 515 8.32 17.44 12.59
N CYS A 516 8.19 17.91 11.34
CA CYS A 516 9.36 18.24 10.53
C CYS A 516 10.09 19.46 11.11
N LYS A 517 11.41 19.49 10.94
CA LYS A 517 12.30 20.53 11.45
C LYS A 517 13.36 20.85 10.41
N TYR A 518 13.12 21.88 9.62
CA TYR A 518 14.06 22.41 8.63
C TYR A 518 15.33 22.93 9.32
N PRO A 519 16.54 22.75 8.75
CA PRO A 519 16.89 21.98 7.54
C PRO A 519 17.14 20.48 7.83
N HIS A 520 17.11 20.05 9.10
CA HIS A 520 17.53 18.72 9.52
C HIS A 520 16.63 17.58 9.02
N THR A 521 15.34 17.86 8.83
CA THR A 521 14.30 17.01 8.20
C THR A 521 13.36 17.90 7.38
N LEU A 522 12.93 17.42 6.23
CA LEU A 522 12.07 18.17 5.30
C LEU A 522 10.60 17.78 5.44
N PRO A 523 9.65 18.65 5.05
CA PRO A 523 8.27 18.21 4.81
C PRO A 523 8.24 17.17 3.68
N ILE A 524 7.34 16.19 3.80
CA ILE A 524 7.09 15.20 2.77
C ILE A 524 5.92 15.71 1.93
N CYS A 525 6.25 16.26 0.76
CA CYS A 525 5.33 16.79 -0.24
C CYS A 525 5.55 16.06 -1.57
N PHE A 526 4.54 16.03 -2.43
CA PHE A 526 4.56 15.31 -3.70
C PHE A 526 4.19 16.26 -4.83
N GLU A 527 5.09 16.40 -5.80
CA GLU A 527 4.96 17.28 -6.96
C GLU A 527 4.93 16.42 -8.23
N GLU A 528 4.03 16.72 -9.17
CA GLU A 528 3.95 15.97 -10.44
C GLU A 528 5.00 16.50 -11.42
N THR A 529 6.24 16.01 -11.31
CA THR A 529 7.28 16.27 -12.31
C THR A 529 7.05 15.47 -13.60
N GLU A 530 7.65 15.90 -14.70
CA GLU A 530 7.58 15.20 -15.99
C GLU A 530 7.96 13.71 -15.88
N ASP A 531 8.95 13.41 -15.04
CA ASP A 531 9.47 12.09 -14.72
C ASP A 531 8.42 11.14 -14.09
N ILE A 532 7.43 11.71 -13.41
CA ILE A 532 6.32 11.03 -12.72
C ILE A 532 5.09 10.97 -13.64
N ILE A 533 4.83 12.02 -14.41
CA ILE A 533 3.80 12.05 -15.45
C ILE A 533 4.10 11.01 -16.53
N GLU A 534 5.37 10.88 -16.93
CA GLU A 534 5.82 9.80 -17.82
C GLU A 534 5.59 8.43 -17.16
N PHE A 535 6.01 8.22 -15.91
CA PHE A 535 5.81 6.92 -15.26
C PHE A 535 4.32 6.54 -15.16
N LYS A 536 3.45 7.51 -14.84
CA LYS A 536 1.99 7.33 -14.84
C LYS A 536 1.46 6.93 -16.22
N LYS A 537 1.86 7.64 -17.28
CA LYS A 537 1.34 7.46 -18.65
C LYS A 537 2.02 6.30 -19.40
N ASN A 538 3.34 6.30 -19.51
CA ASN A 538 4.13 5.40 -20.33
C ASN A 538 4.51 4.08 -19.65
N LYS A 539 4.40 3.95 -18.31
CA LYS A 539 4.63 2.68 -17.59
C LYS A 539 3.32 2.10 -17.07
N ILE A 540 2.67 2.76 -16.11
CA ILE A 540 1.41 2.29 -15.52
C ILE A 540 0.29 2.24 -16.57
N GLY A 541 0.08 3.34 -17.31
CA GLY A 541 -0.98 3.45 -18.32
C GLY A 541 -0.90 2.42 -19.45
N LYS A 542 0.32 2.09 -19.93
CA LYS A 542 0.50 1.01 -20.92
C LYS A 542 0.11 -0.36 -20.35
N CYS A 543 0.51 -0.66 -19.11
CA CYS A 543 0.15 -1.91 -18.45
C CYS A 543 -1.37 -2.05 -18.23
N ILE A 544 -2.07 -0.95 -17.90
CA ILE A 544 -3.54 -0.90 -17.80
C ILE A 544 -4.18 -1.25 -19.16
N ILE A 545 -3.66 -0.72 -20.27
CA ILE A 545 -4.13 -1.04 -21.63
C ILE A 545 -3.82 -2.48 -22.01
N GLU A 546 -2.65 -3.02 -21.66
CA GLU A 546 -2.32 -4.43 -21.86
C GLU A 546 -3.30 -5.35 -21.10
N LYS A 547 -3.68 -4.99 -19.87
CA LYS A 547 -4.69 -5.73 -19.09
C LYS A 547 -6.09 -5.62 -19.68
N MET A 548 -6.44 -4.50 -20.30
CA MET A 548 -7.68 -4.36 -21.06
C MET A 548 -7.68 -5.22 -22.32
N LYS A 549 -6.54 -5.30 -23.04
CA LYS A 549 -6.36 -6.16 -24.22
C LYS A 549 -6.34 -7.65 -23.85
N GLN A 550 -5.86 -7.99 -22.65
CA GLN A 550 -6.00 -9.30 -22.00
C GLN A 550 -7.42 -9.56 -21.45
N ASN A 551 -8.43 -8.76 -21.84
CA ASN A 551 -9.85 -8.92 -21.51
C ASN A 551 -10.22 -8.95 -20.01
N VAL A 552 -9.33 -8.54 -19.09
CA VAL A 552 -9.54 -8.62 -17.62
C VAL A 552 -10.87 -8.02 -17.17
N TRP A 553 -11.27 -6.88 -17.74
CA TRP A 553 -12.55 -6.23 -17.45
C TRP A 553 -13.76 -6.92 -18.10
N LYS A 554 -13.60 -7.60 -19.24
CA LYS A 554 -14.68 -8.38 -19.87
C LYS A 554 -14.94 -9.69 -19.14
N GLU A 555 -13.89 -10.41 -18.75
CA GLU A 555 -13.98 -11.60 -17.89
C GLU A 555 -14.57 -11.27 -16.52
N TRP A 556 -14.32 -10.07 -16.01
CA TRP A 556 -15.02 -9.54 -14.84
C TRP A 556 -16.51 -9.29 -15.15
N LEU A 557 -16.83 -8.57 -16.24
CA LEU A 557 -18.19 -8.23 -16.62
C LEU A 557 -19.08 -9.46 -16.83
N GLN A 558 -18.56 -10.51 -17.47
CA GLN A 558 -19.25 -11.81 -17.65
C GLN A 558 -19.61 -12.44 -16.29
N ARG A 559 -18.64 -12.52 -15.37
CA ARG A 559 -18.90 -13.03 -14.01
C ARG A 559 -19.89 -12.17 -13.23
N MET A 560 -19.97 -10.87 -13.50
CA MET A 560 -20.98 -9.99 -12.88
C MET A 560 -22.35 -10.09 -13.53
N ASN A 561 -22.46 -10.57 -14.77
CA ASN A 561 -23.75 -10.90 -15.38
C ASN A 561 -24.35 -12.20 -14.82
N GLN A 562 -23.49 -13.14 -14.41
CA GLN A 562 -23.86 -14.45 -13.83
C GLN A 562 -24.02 -14.40 -12.31
N HIS A 563 -23.12 -13.68 -11.62
CA HIS A 563 -23.11 -13.54 -10.16
C HIS A 563 -23.07 -12.05 -9.72
N PRO A 564 -24.08 -11.24 -10.10
CA PRO A 564 -24.23 -9.87 -9.63
C PRO A 564 -24.41 -9.79 -8.11
N PHE A 565 -24.25 -8.61 -7.52
CA PHE A 565 -24.56 -8.33 -6.10
C PHE A 565 -25.95 -8.82 -5.69
N ILE A 566 -26.96 -8.63 -6.56
CA ILE A 566 -28.34 -9.04 -6.30
C ILE A 566 -28.50 -10.58 -6.21
N TYR A 567 -27.58 -11.36 -6.80
CA TYR A 567 -27.55 -12.82 -6.70
C TYR A 567 -27.53 -13.29 -5.24
N TYR A 568 -26.88 -12.55 -4.34
CA TYR A 568 -26.85 -12.87 -2.91
C TYR A 568 -28.26 -13.04 -2.29
N PHE A 569 -29.22 -12.25 -2.75
CA PHE A 569 -30.60 -12.20 -2.26
C PHE A 569 -31.52 -13.22 -2.94
N ILE A 570 -31.18 -13.67 -4.15
CA ILE A 570 -32.04 -14.55 -4.97
C ILE A 570 -31.52 -15.98 -5.11
N LYS A 571 -30.23 -16.27 -4.87
CA LYS A 571 -29.61 -17.61 -4.96
C LYS A 571 -30.42 -18.72 -4.25
N GLU A 572 -31.00 -18.42 -3.08
CA GLU A 572 -31.78 -19.39 -2.29
C GLU A 572 -33.17 -19.61 -2.92
N LYS A 573 -33.79 -18.52 -3.43
CA LYS A 573 -35.03 -18.55 -4.24
C LYS A 573 -34.81 -19.20 -5.62
N ILE A 574 -33.58 -19.27 -6.13
CA ILE A 574 -33.21 -19.98 -7.37
C ILE A 574 -33.02 -21.47 -7.09
N ASN A 575 -32.17 -21.82 -6.12
CA ASN A 575 -31.85 -23.21 -5.76
C ASN A 575 -33.03 -23.98 -5.15
N SER A 576 -34.11 -23.31 -4.74
CA SER A 576 -35.38 -23.93 -4.31
C SER A 576 -36.39 -24.14 -5.45
N SER A 577 -35.99 -23.89 -6.70
CA SER A 577 -36.83 -24.07 -7.91
C SER A 577 -36.31 -25.19 -8.82
N LEU A 578 -35.40 -26.04 -8.31
CA LEU A 578 -34.70 -27.14 -8.98
C LEU A 578 -34.75 -28.39 -8.09
#